data_AF-A0A7C7L5Z8-F1
#
_entry.id   AF-A0A7C7L5Z8-F1
#
_cell.length_a   1.000
_cell.length_b   1.000
_cell.length_c   1.000
_cell.angle_alpha   90.00
_cell.angle_beta   90.00
_cell.angle_gamma   90.00
#
_symmetry.space_group_name_H-M   'P 1'
#
loop_
_entity.id
_entity.type
_entity.pdbx_description
1 polymer ?
#
loop_
_entity_poly.entity_id
_entity_poly.type
_entity_poly.pdbx_seq_one_letter_code
_entity_poly.pdbx_strand_id
1 'polypeptide(L)'
;MTEPVVDEVSTSVMLLLLNELNGLRKTELPNNLSQQSTADLGLDTPNFVVEAIAIDSVSHTLLLGAQTVEGDFAVGQFDGATCLVPNSFVSLLSRSIDSWRDQRLSSLGGRLQKVEWSASDAQFSFVANKADNVWRFAEPFAGLFGLNASSLLDAALGARISSIGAPLSPDQTFGPKLGQMRLSGNGKEVMLDIYSGFVVSSERDYLLHVLPQRFAILQQLPMTLRSQRILEFNPQHLSAVVVRYRQQDYVFAKTSTGWHEKNTTVDFSNSIIVDLIDQVRLAQFSDSTKERPSRQADGMIAMSISRVPHIEKCPQLLWWVDANQQVWIGSKDSRQVYLSEVNFELGIKGILAIKH
;
A
#
# COMPACT_ATOMS: atom_id res chain seq x y z
N MET A 1 7.72 -36.00 17.54
CA MET A 1 8.20 -34.72 16.98
C MET A 1 7.37 -34.46 15.73
N THR A 2 6.70 -33.31 15.64
CA THR A 2 6.01 -32.90 14.42
C THR A 2 7.03 -32.46 13.37
N GLU A 3 6.78 -32.75 12.10
CA GLU A 3 7.62 -32.25 11.02
C GLU A 3 7.70 -30.72 11.05
N PRO A 4 8.85 -30.11 10.71
CA PRO A 4 9.01 -28.67 10.70
C PRO A 4 8.11 -28.05 9.65
N VAL A 5 7.36 -26.99 10.03
CA VAL A 5 6.54 -26.23 9.09
C VAL A 5 7.46 -25.50 8.10
N VAL A 6 7.42 -25.86 6.83
CA VAL A 6 8.20 -25.19 5.77
C VAL A 6 7.55 -23.87 5.41
N ASP A 7 8.34 -22.80 5.36
CA ASP A 7 7.88 -21.45 5.03
C ASP A 7 9.02 -20.59 4.49
N GLU A 8 8.67 -19.49 3.82
CA GLU A 8 9.66 -18.52 3.36
C GLU A 8 10.28 -17.76 4.53
N VAL A 9 11.59 -17.54 4.47
CA VAL A 9 12.30 -16.60 5.35
C VAL A 9 12.10 -15.17 4.83
N SER A 10 11.91 -14.23 5.74
CA SER A 10 11.89 -12.80 5.45
C SER A 10 13.18 -12.39 4.72
N THR A 11 13.05 -11.83 3.52
CA THR A 11 14.21 -11.37 2.72
C THR A 11 15.11 -10.42 3.51
N SER A 12 14.52 -9.54 4.33
CA SER A 12 15.29 -8.63 5.18
C SER A 12 16.15 -9.36 6.22
N VAL A 13 15.60 -10.41 6.84
CA VAL A 13 16.34 -11.24 7.81
C VAL A 13 17.43 -12.02 7.09
N MET A 14 17.12 -12.62 5.93
CA MET A 14 18.11 -13.37 5.15
C MET A 14 19.28 -12.48 4.71
N LEU A 15 19.00 -11.26 4.24
CA LEU A 15 20.04 -10.32 3.86
C LEU A 15 20.92 -9.91 5.05
N LEU A 16 20.33 -9.69 6.22
CA LEU A 16 21.09 -9.41 7.44
C LEU A 16 22.00 -10.58 7.81
N LEU A 17 21.47 -11.82 7.81
CA LEU A 17 22.26 -13.02 8.09
C LEU A 17 23.41 -13.20 7.12
N LEU A 18 23.16 -13.06 5.82
CA LEU A 18 24.18 -13.21 4.79
C LEU A 18 25.25 -12.11 4.86
N ASN A 19 24.86 -10.87 5.13
CA ASN A 19 25.80 -9.77 5.28
C ASN A 19 26.73 -9.99 6.48
N GLU A 20 26.18 -10.41 7.61
CA GLU A 20 26.95 -10.72 8.81
C GLU A 20 27.89 -11.91 8.55
N LEU A 21 27.39 -13.03 8.02
CA LEU A 21 28.20 -14.21 7.68
C LEU A 21 29.35 -13.89 6.73
N ASN A 22 29.12 -13.06 5.71
CA ASN A 22 30.17 -12.61 4.79
C ASN A 22 31.22 -11.72 5.49
N GLY A 23 30.81 -10.96 6.50
CA GLY A 23 31.66 -10.08 7.31
C GLY A 23 32.51 -10.82 8.36
N LEU A 24 32.17 -12.06 8.73
CA LEU A 24 32.90 -12.84 9.76
C LEU A 24 34.33 -13.26 9.35
N ARG A 25 34.78 -12.92 8.14
CA ARG A 25 36.07 -13.37 7.59
C ARG A 25 37.25 -12.70 8.30
N LYS A 26 37.85 -13.47 9.22
CA LYS A 26 39.18 -13.31 9.86
C LYS A 26 39.43 -11.96 10.55
N THR A 27 38.75 -11.75 11.67
CA THR A 27 39.18 -10.78 12.68
C THR A 27 40.11 -11.50 13.68
N GLU A 28 41.31 -10.97 13.89
CA GLU A 28 42.21 -11.50 14.91
C GLU A 28 41.56 -11.38 16.29
N LEU A 29 41.68 -12.44 17.10
CA LEU A 29 41.22 -12.40 18.48
C LEU A 29 42.09 -11.42 19.29
N PRO A 30 41.49 -10.62 20.18
CA PRO A 30 42.21 -9.91 21.22
C PRO A 30 43.14 -10.86 22.00
N ASN A 31 44.31 -10.35 22.41
CA ASN A 31 45.36 -11.16 23.05
C ASN A 31 44.85 -11.97 24.27
N ASN A 32 43.94 -11.40 25.07
CA ASN A 32 43.34 -12.05 26.23
C ASN A 32 42.45 -13.26 25.88
N LEU A 33 41.93 -13.33 24.65
CA LEU A 33 41.11 -14.44 24.15
C LEU A 33 41.94 -15.44 23.35
N SER A 34 42.97 -14.96 22.64
CA SER A 34 43.86 -15.81 21.81
C SER A 34 44.61 -16.89 22.59
N GLN A 35 44.78 -16.72 23.91
CA GLN A 35 45.49 -17.64 24.79
C GLN A 35 44.56 -18.65 25.50
N GLN A 36 43.24 -18.53 25.31
CA GLN A 36 42.26 -19.39 25.95
C GLN A 36 42.02 -20.67 25.14
N SER A 37 41.65 -21.76 25.81
CA SER A 37 41.31 -23.02 25.13
C SER A 37 39.94 -22.96 24.43
N THR A 38 39.66 -23.89 23.52
CA THR A 38 38.34 -23.97 22.87
C THR A 38 37.20 -24.18 23.87
N ALA A 39 37.46 -24.95 24.93
CA ALA A 39 36.55 -25.12 26.06
C ALA A 39 36.29 -23.80 26.81
N ASP A 40 37.35 -23.04 27.11
CA ASP A 40 37.23 -21.74 27.81
C ASP A 40 36.44 -20.71 26.98
N LEU A 41 36.57 -20.79 25.65
CA LEU A 41 35.82 -19.96 24.71
C LEU A 41 34.38 -20.44 24.48
N GLY A 42 33.99 -21.59 25.07
CA GLY A 42 32.67 -22.18 24.91
C GLY A 42 32.41 -22.83 23.55
N LEU A 43 33.46 -23.13 22.77
CA LEU A 43 33.34 -23.72 21.43
C LEU A 43 33.17 -25.25 21.45
N ASP A 44 33.58 -25.91 22.54
CA ASP A 44 33.38 -27.37 22.72
C ASP A 44 31.89 -27.69 23.01
N THR A 45 31.18 -26.76 23.63
CA THR A 45 29.72 -26.82 23.88
C THR A 45 29.07 -25.53 23.38
N PRO A 46 28.96 -25.34 22.05
CA PRO A 46 28.54 -24.08 21.47
C PRO A 46 27.08 -23.76 21.82
N ASN A 47 26.81 -22.48 22.05
CA ASN A 47 25.45 -21.96 22.25
C ASN A 47 24.61 -22.05 20.98
N PHE A 48 25.26 -21.89 19.81
CA PHE A 48 24.63 -22.05 18.50
C PHE A 48 25.56 -22.78 17.55
N VAL A 49 24.95 -23.61 16.69
CA VAL A 49 25.60 -24.21 15.52
C VAL A 49 24.83 -23.75 14.30
N VAL A 50 25.50 -23.05 13.40
CA VAL A 50 24.92 -22.58 12.14
C VAL A 50 25.56 -23.35 11.00
N GLU A 51 24.75 -24.10 10.27
CA GLU A 51 25.14 -24.79 9.06
C GLU A 51 24.51 -24.08 7.85
N ALA A 52 25.35 -23.63 6.93
CA ALA A 52 24.93 -23.01 5.68
C ALA A 52 25.32 -23.91 4.52
N ILE A 53 24.32 -24.49 3.84
CA ILE A 53 24.51 -25.37 2.69
C ILE A 53 24.21 -24.57 1.42
N ALA A 54 25.23 -24.34 0.60
CA ALA A 54 25.11 -23.67 -0.68
C ALA A 54 24.51 -24.60 -1.75
N ILE A 55 24.07 -24.01 -2.87
CA ILE A 55 23.38 -24.73 -3.97
C ILE A 55 24.29 -25.79 -4.61
N ASP A 56 25.61 -25.55 -4.60
CA ASP A 56 26.64 -26.48 -5.06
C ASP A 56 26.98 -27.58 -4.02
N SER A 57 26.16 -27.71 -2.96
CA SER A 57 26.34 -28.64 -1.85
C SER A 57 27.57 -28.37 -0.98
N VAL A 58 28.22 -27.22 -1.12
CA VAL A 58 29.26 -26.79 -0.17
C VAL A 58 28.60 -26.43 1.16
N SER A 59 29.08 -27.03 2.25
CA SER A 59 28.61 -26.74 3.61
C SER A 59 29.64 -25.90 4.35
N HIS A 60 29.17 -24.84 4.99
CA HIS A 60 29.94 -24.01 5.91
C HIS A 60 29.38 -24.14 7.31
N THR A 61 30.25 -24.27 8.31
CA THR A 61 29.85 -24.42 9.70
C THR A 61 30.40 -23.29 10.55
N LEU A 62 29.51 -22.65 11.31
CA LEU A 62 29.84 -21.66 12.32
C LEU A 62 29.41 -22.15 13.70
N LEU A 63 30.38 -22.34 14.59
CA LEU A 63 30.14 -22.59 16.01
C LEU A 63 30.19 -21.27 16.76
N LEU A 64 29.25 -21.02 17.67
CA LEU A 64 29.23 -19.83 18.52
C LEU A 64 29.39 -20.20 19.98
N GLY A 65 30.48 -19.75 20.59
CA GLY A 65 30.81 -19.99 21.98
C GLY A 65 30.23 -18.92 22.92
N ALA A 66 30.97 -18.61 23.98
CA ALA A 66 30.55 -17.67 25.00
C ALA A 66 30.50 -16.22 24.46
N GLN A 67 29.49 -15.47 24.91
CA GLN A 67 29.45 -14.01 24.73
C GLN A 67 30.45 -13.36 25.69
N THR A 68 31.22 -12.40 25.21
CA THR A 68 32.16 -11.69 26.09
C THR A 68 31.40 -10.67 26.95
N VAL A 69 31.76 -10.56 28.23
CA VAL A 69 31.13 -9.60 29.16
C VAL A 69 31.63 -8.17 28.90
N GLU A 70 32.80 -8.03 28.29
CA GLU A 70 33.50 -6.75 28.07
C GLU A 70 33.39 -6.21 26.63
N GLY A 71 32.79 -6.94 25.70
CA GLY A 71 32.78 -6.59 24.28
C GLY A 71 31.42 -6.80 23.58
N ASP A 72 31.22 -6.07 22.48
CA ASP A 72 30.03 -6.19 21.62
C ASP A 72 30.08 -7.42 20.67
N PHE A 73 30.78 -8.48 21.09
CA PHE A 73 31.00 -9.67 20.29
C PHE A 73 31.02 -10.96 21.13
N ALA A 74 30.69 -12.06 20.45
CA ALA A 74 30.93 -13.42 20.87
C ALA A 74 32.13 -14.01 20.13
N VAL A 75 32.72 -15.07 20.69
CA VAL A 75 33.75 -15.84 20.00
C VAL A 75 33.08 -16.95 19.19
N GLY A 76 33.45 -17.07 17.92
CA GLY A 76 32.96 -18.12 17.03
C GLY A 76 34.08 -18.87 16.33
N GLN A 77 33.75 -19.99 15.71
CA GLN A 77 34.64 -20.77 14.85
C GLN A 77 33.94 -21.03 13.51
N PHE A 78 34.43 -20.39 12.44
CA PHE A 78 33.92 -20.54 11.07
C PHE A 78 34.86 -21.44 10.28
N ASP A 79 34.38 -22.60 9.82
CA ASP A 79 35.15 -23.61 9.08
C ASP A 79 36.51 -23.93 9.73
N GLY A 80 36.51 -24.05 11.06
CA GLY A 80 37.69 -24.35 11.88
C GLY A 80 38.54 -23.14 12.28
N ALA A 81 38.34 -21.97 11.69
CA ALA A 81 39.06 -20.74 12.05
C ALA A 81 38.30 -19.92 13.09
N THR A 82 38.96 -19.54 14.17
CA THR A 82 38.35 -18.69 15.21
C THR A 82 38.15 -17.26 14.71
N CYS A 83 37.00 -16.67 15.03
CA CYS A 83 36.60 -15.33 14.60
C CYS A 83 35.80 -14.61 15.70
N LEU A 84 35.70 -13.28 15.58
CA LEU A 84 34.77 -12.48 16.37
C LEU A 84 33.43 -12.39 15.66
N VAL A 85 32.36 -12.61 16.40
CA VAL A 85 30.99 -12.61 15.89
C VAL A 85 30.22 -11.48 16.58
N PRO A 86 29.68 -10.51 15.83
CA PRO A 86 28.93 -9.41 16.44
C PRO A 86 27.75 -9.90 17.29
N ASN A 87 27.52 -9.25 18.44
CA ASN A 87 26.36 -9.56 19.28
C ASN A 87 25.02 -9.31 18.56
N SER A 88 25.00 -8.45 17.53
CA SER A 88 23.85 -8.27 16.63
C SER A 88 23.46 -9.57 15.91
N PHE A 89 24.45 -10.32 15.43
CA PHE A 89 24.26 -11.60 14.76
C PHE A 89 23.81 -12.67 15.74
N VAL A 90 24.43 -12.75 16.92
CA VAL A 90 24.00 -13.68 17.98
C VAL A 90 22.58 -13.39 18.44
N SER A 91 22.23 -12.11 18.59
CA SER A 91 20.87 -11.67 18.91
C SER A 91 19.87 -12.08 17.83
N LEU A 92 20.26 -12.03 16.55
CA LEU A 92 19.42 -12.48 15.44
C LEU A 92 19.17 -13.99 15.47
N LEU A 93 20.22 -14.80 15.72
CA LEU A 93 20.15 -16.26 15.91
C LEU A 93 19.33 -16.69 17.12
N SER A 94 19.35 -15.87 18.17
CA SER A 94 18.61 -16.14 19.41
C SER A 94 17.10 -15.89 19.29
N ARG A 95 16.63 -15.25 18.20
CA ARG A 95 15.20 -14.96 18.04
C ARG A 95 14.42 -16.22 17.72
N SER A 96 13.11 -16.20 18.00
CA SER A 96 12.23 -17.29 17.60
C SER A 96 12.19 -17.44 16.07
N ILE A 97 11.97 -18.67 15.60
CA ILE A 97 11.81 -19.00 14.18
C ILE A 97 10.74 -18.12 13.51
N ASP A 98 9.65 -17.77 14.22
CA ASP A 98 8.60 -16.89 13.68
C ASP A 98 9.08 -15.49 13.30
N SER A 99 10.13 -14.99 13.96
CA SER A 99 10.71 -13.69 13.62
C SER A 99 11.60 -13.74 12.37
N TRP A 100 12.00 -14.93 11.95
CA TRP A 100 12.80 -15.16 10.75
C TRP A 100 11.94 -15.29 9.50
N ARG A 101 10.70 -15.77 9.67
CA ARG A 101 9.78 -16.05 8.57
C ARG A 101 9.24 -14.78 7.93
N ASP A 102 8.78 -14.93 6.70
CA ASP A 102 8.03 -13.88 6.03
C ASP A 102 6.69 -13.69 6.72
N GLN A 103 6.48 -12.49 7.27
CA GLN A 103 5.27 -12.17 8.01
C GLN A 103 4.15 -11.61 7.13
N ARG A 104 4.36 -11.47 5.82
CA ARG A 104 3.32 -10.96 4.91
C ARG A 104 2.19 -11.96 4.74
N LEU A 105 0.95 -11.46 4.65
CA LEU A 105 -0.21 -12.29 4.29
C LEU A 105 -0.25 -12.69 2.81
N SER A 106 0.42 -11.91 1.95
CA SER A 106 0.45 -12.13 0.50
C SER A 106 1.80 -11.75 -0.09
N SER A 107 2.25 -12.55 -1.06
CA SER A 107 3.45 -12.28 -1.85
C SER A 107 3.34 -11.07 -2.80
N LEU A 108 2.12 -10.58 -3.08
CA LEU A 108 1.88 -9.52 -4.08
C LEU A 108 2.51 -8.19 -3.67
N GLY A 109 2.40 -7.80 -2.40
CA GLY A 109 2.95 -6.54 -1.87
C GLY A 109 2.61 -5.34 -2.76
N GLY A 110 3.63 -4.60 -3.20
CA GLY A 110 3.47 -3.42 -4.07
C GLY A 110 2.97 -3.71 -5.49
N ARG A 111 2.83 -4.99 -5.90
CA ARG A 111 2.25 -5.39 -7.20
C ARG A 111 0.73 -5.46 -7.15
N LEU A 112 0.12 -5.33 -5.98
CA LEU A 112 -1.32 -5.44 -5.79
C LEU A 112 -2.06 -4.31 -6.55
N GLN A 113 -3.00 -4.70 -7.39
CA GLN A 113 -3.76 -3.80 -8.27
C GLN A 113 -5.27 -3.92 -8.07
N LYS A 114 -5.78 -5.07 -7.61
CA LYS A 114 -7.21 -5.31 -7.41
C LYS A 114 -7.45 -6.11 -6.13
N VAL A 115 -8.55 -5.76 -5.45
CA VAL A 115 -9.08 -6.46 -4.28
C VAL A 115 -10.55 -6.73 -4.53
N GLU A 116 -10.96 -7.98 -4.38
CA GLU A 116 -12.36 -8.38 -4.38
C GLU A 116 -12.67 -8.98 -3.02
N TRP A 117 -13.50 -8.29 -2.25
CA TRP A 117 -13.94 -8.72 -0.94
C TRP A 117 -15.36 -9.28 -1.04
N SER A 118 -15.49 -10.58 -0.78
CA SER A 118 -16.76 -11.30 -0.71
C SER A 118 -17.05 -11.62 0.76
N ALA A 119 -17.75 -10.72 1.43
CA ALA A 119 -18.17 -10.90 2.81
C ALA A 119 -19.23 -12.01 2.94
N SER A 120 -19.31 -12.63 4.12
CA SER A 120 -20.38 -13.58 4.46
C SER A 120 -21.77 -12.94 4.38
N ASP A 121 -21.85 -11.63 4.65
CA ASP A 121 -23.02 -10.81 4.35
C ASP A 121 -22.71 -9.87 3.17
N ALA A 122 -23.43 -10.09 2.06
CA ALA A 122 -23.16 -9.45 0.77
C ALA A 122 -23.19 -7.91 0.82
N GLN A 123 -23.88 -7.29 1.78
CA GLN A 123 -23.93 -5.83 1.89
C GLN A 123 -22.57 -5.18 2.20
N PHE A 124 -21.62 -5.94 2.76
CA PHE A 124 -20.27 -5.49 3.05
C PHE A 124 -19.27 -5.80 1.93
N SER A 125 -19.70 -6.50 0.87
CA SER A 125 -18.83 -6.90 -0.24
C SER A 125 -18.50 -5.70 -1.14
N PHE A 126 -17.29 -5.71 -1.70
CA PHE A 126 -16.87 -4.68 -2.65
C PHE A 126 -15.76 -5.17 -3.58
N VAL A 127 -15.63 -4.50 -4.72
CA VAL A 127 -14.49 -4.63 -5.62
C VAL A 127 -13.77 -3.30 -5.68
N ALA A 128 -12.46 -3.32 -5.47
CA ALA A 128 -11.61 -2.14 -5.52
C ALA A 128 -10.41 -2.34 -6.45
N ASN A 129 -10.08 -1.31 -7.23
CA ASN A 129 -8.89 -1.26 -8.08
C ASN A 129 -7.97 -0.14 -7.61
N LYS A 130 -6.65 -0.35 -7.71
CA LYS A 130 -5.62 0.64 -7.44
C LYS A 130 -5.14 1.23 -8.77
N ALA A 131 -5.37 2.53 -8.96
CA ALA A 131 -4.88 3.28 -10.12
C ALA A 131 -4.15 4.52 -9.61
N ASP A 132 -2.93 4.77 -10.11
CA ASP A 132 -2.08 5.89 -9.66
C ASP A 132 -1.89 5.94 -8.13
N ASN A 133 -1.72 4.76 -7.51
CA ASN A 133 -1.66 4.56 -6.06
C ASN A 133 -2.92 4.94 -5.26
N VAL A 134 -4.05 5.18 -5.92
CA VAL A 134 -5.33 5.51 -5.31
C VAL A 134 -6.30 4.34 -5.42
N TRP A 135 -6.95 3.99 -4.31
CA TRP A 135 -8.00 2.96 -4.28
C TRP A 135 -9.35 3.52 -4.75
N ARG A 136 -9.98 2.79 -5.66
CA ARG A 136 -11.29 3.13 -6.24
C ARG A 136 -12.22 1.93 -6.17
N PHE A 137 -13.45 2.15 -5.72
CA PHE A 137 -14.53 1.20 -5.88
C PHE A 137 -14.86 1.01 -7.36
N ALA A 138 -14.98 -0.25 -7.77
CA ALA A 138 -15.59 -0.68 -9.01
C ALA A 138 -17.01 -1.23 -8.77
N GLU A 139 -17.21 -1.90 -7.64
CA GLU A 139 -18.50 -2.41 -7.17
C GLU A 139 -18.64 -2.17 -5.66
N PRO A 140 -19.85 -1.89 -5.14
CA PRO A 140 -21.14 -1.87 -5.85
C PRO A 140 -21.38 -0.57 -6.67
N PHE A 141 -20.55 0.45 -6.50
CA PHE A 141 -20.61 1.70 -7.25
C PHE A 141 -19.20 2.14 -7.66
N ALA A 142 -19.11 3.05 -8.63
CA ALA A 142 -17.86 3.72 -8.96
C ALA A 142 -17.60 4.87 -7.99
N GLY A 143 -16.41 4.92 -7.37
CA GLY A 143 -16.07 5.99 -6.44
C GLY A 143 -14.68 5.86 -5.84
N LEU A 144 -14.20 6.92 -5.20
CA LEU A 144 -12.94 6.90 -4.47
C LEU A 144 -13.16 6.31 -3.08
N PHE A 145 -12.15 5.62 -2.55
CA PHE A 145 -12.08 5.39 -1.11
C PHE A 145 -11.85 6.74 -0.40
N GLY A 146 -12.45 6.92 0.77
CA GLY A 146 -12.05 8.01 1.66
C GLY A 146 -10.60 7.83 2.09
N LEU A 147 -9.88 8.92 2.39
CA LEU A 147 -8.46 8.85 2.77
C LEU A 147 -8.20 7.88 3.94
N ASN A 148 -9.08 7.92 4.94
CA ASN A 148 -9.01 7.00 6.09
C ASN A 148 -9.27 5.55 5.65
N ALA A 149 -10.27 5.31 4.81
CA ALA A 149 -10.60 3.99 4.30
C ALA A 149 -9.47 3.42 3.42
N SER A 150 -8.86 4.24 2.56
CA SER A 150 -7.68 3.86 1.77
C SER A 150 -6.52 3.43 2.66
N SER A 151 -6.24 4.21 3.72
CA SER A 151 -5.17 3.89 4.69
C SER A 151 -5.46 2.61 5.46
N LEU A 152 -6.72 2.39 5.88
CA LEU A 152 -7.15 1.17 6.54
C LEU A 152 -7.08 -0.05 5.61
N LEU A 153 -7.43 0.11 4.34
CA LEU A 153 -7.32 -0.94 3.33
C LEU A 153 -5.86 -1.32 3.12
N ASP A 154 -4.98 -0.34 2.89
CA ASP A 154 -3.54 -0.58 2.77
C ASP A 154 -2.96 -1.25 4.04
N ALA A 155 -3.43 -0.85 5.23
CA ALA A 155 -3.02 -1.47 6.50
C ALA A 155 -3.53 -2.92 6.66
N ALA A 156 -4.71 -3.24 6.13
CA ALA A 156 -5.25 -4.59 6.11
C ALA A 156 -4.47 -5.50 5.15
N LEU A 157 -4.19 -5.00 3.95
CA LEU A 157 -3.46 -5.71 2.89
C LEU A 157 -1.98 -5.87 3.22
N GLY A 158 -1.41 -4.89 3.93
CA GLY A 158 -0.06 -4.94 4.49
C GLY A 158 0.01 -5.54 5.90
N ALA A 159 -1.09 -6.15 6.39
CA ALA A 159 -1.09 -6.75 7.71
C ALA A 159 -0.04 -7.87 7.76
N ARG A 160 0.62 -7.95 8.91
CA ARG A 160 1.63 -8.96 9.21
C ARG A 160 1.03 -10.00 10.13
N ILE A 161 1.43 -11.25 9.94
CA ILE A 161 1.08 -12.34 10.84
C ILE A 161 1.74 -12.07 12.20
N SER A 162 1.01 -12.29 13.29
CA SER A 162 1.56 -12.19 14.64
C SER A 162 2.30 -13.47 15.04
N SER A 163 1.86 -14.60 14.51
CA SER A 163 2.42 -15.93 14.73
C SER A 163 1.87 -16.90 13.70
N ILE A 164 2.58 -18.02 13.52
CA ILE A 164 2.09 -19.16 12.76
C ILE A 164 1.31 -20.07 13.71
N GLY A 165 0.12 -20.49 13.27
CA GLY A 165 -0.70 -21.44 13.99
C GLY A 165 -0.39 -22.89 13.61
N ALA A 166 -1.28 -23.80 13.98
CA ALA A 166 -1.18 -25.19 13.58
C ALA A 166 -1.27 -25.34 12.04
N PRO A 167 -0.62 -26.36 11.46
CA PRO A 167 -0.88 -26.81 10.09
C PRO A 167 -2.38 -27.03 9.87
N LEU A 168 -2.86 -26.75 8.66
CA LEU A 168 -4.26 -26.99 8.33
C LEU A 168 -4.54 -28.49 8.36
N SER A 169 -5.52 -28.90 9.18
CA SER A 169 -6.02 -30.28 9.18
C SER A 169 -7.43 -30.34 8.57
N PRO A 170 -7.79 -31.40 7.84
CA PRO A 170 -9.14 -31.56 7.27
C PRO A 170 -10.27 -31.45 8.30
N ASP A 171 -10.02 -31.92 9.53
CA ASP A 171 -10.98 -31.94 10.63
C ASP A 171 -10.97 -30.64 11.47
N GLN A 172 -10.22 -29.62 11.04
CA GLN A 172 -10.10 -28.38 11.78
C GLN A 172 -11.41 -27.60 11.74
N THR A 173 -12.02 -27.41 12.90
CA THR A 173 -13.18 -26.53 13.03
C THR A 173 -12.71 -25.09 13.16
N PHE A 174 -13.03 -24.29 12.13
CA PHE A 174 -12.76 -22.87 12.15
C PHE A 174 -13.90 -22.12 12.85
N GLY A 175 -13.57 -20.98 13.46
CA GLY A 175 -14.56 -20.02 13.94
C GLY A 175 -15.40 -19.43 12.79
N PRO A 176 -16.23 -18.41 13.07
CA PRO A 176 -17.06 -17.80 12.04
C PRO A 176 -16.19 -17.18 10.93
N LYS A 177 -16.46 -17.57 9.68
CA LYS A 177 -15.85 -16.98 8.48
C LYS A 177 -16.45 -15.60 8.25
N LEU A 178 -15.60 -14.58 8.13
CA LEU A 178 -16.00 -13.22 7.81
C LEU A 178 -16.24 -13.03 6.31
N GLY A 179 -15.49 -13.77 5.49
CA GLY A 179 -15.59 -13.74 4.03
C GLY A 179 -14.33 -14.26 3.36
N GLN A 180 -14.23 -13.99 2.07
CA GLN A 180 -13.09 -14.33 1.22
C GLN A 180 -12.59 -13.09 0.49
N MET A 181 -11.28 -12.91 0.47
CA MET A 181 -10.61 -11.83 -0.22
C MET A 181 -9.76 -12.39 -1.36
N ARG A 182 -10.03 -11.94 -2.58
CA ARG A 182 -9.23 -12.23 -3.77
C ARG A 182 -8.36 -11.04 -4.09
N LEU A 183 -7.05 -11.26 -4.08
CA LEU A 183 -6.04 -10.26 -4.36
C LEU A 183 -5.43 -10.52 -5.73
N SER A 184 -5.31 -9.51 -6.58
CA SER A 184 -4.75 -9.67 -7.93
C SER A 184 -3.77 -8.56 -8.30
N GLY A 185 -2.71 -8.94 -9.02
CA GLY A 185 -1.69 -8.00 -9.48
C GLY A 185 -0.67 -8.64 -10.42
N ASN A 186 -0.36 -7.99 -11.55
CA ASN A 186 0.60 -8.47 -12.55
C ASN A 186 0.39 -9.95 -12.97
N GLY A 187 -0.86 -10.36 -13.19
CA GLY A 187 -1.22 -11.72 -13.61
C GLY A 187 -1.10 -12.80 -12.52
N LYS A 188 -0.77 -12.42 -11.28
CA LYS A 188 -0.80 -13.30 -10.10
C LYS A 188 -2.03 -13.05 -9.26
N GLU A 189 -2.43 -14.07 -8.53
CA GLU A 189 -3.61 -14.06 -7.67
C GLU A 189 -3.32 -14.77 -6.35
N VAL A 190 -3.88 -14.24 -5.26
CA VAL A 190 -3.82 -14.82 -3.92
C VAL A 190 -5.22 -14.79 -3.31
N MET A 191 -5.66 -15.92 -2.78
CA MET A 191 -6.94 -16.06 -2.09
C MET A 191 -6.72 -16.11 -0.59
N LEU A 192 -7.45 -15.27 0.15
CA LEU A 192 -7.42 -15.23 1.61
C LEU A 192 -8.81 -15.50 2.15
N ASP A 193 -8.97 -16.60 2.89
CA ASP A 193 -10.16 -16.86 3.68
C ASP A 193 -9.99 -16.23 5.06
N ILE A 194 -10.85 -15.26 5.38
CA ILE A 194 -10.70 -14.41 6.56
C ILE A 194 -11.69 -14.83 7.65
N TYR A 195 -11.17 -15.07 8.85
CA TYR A 195 -11.91 -15.43 10.05
C TYR A 195 -11.67 -14.41 11.16
N SER A 196 -12.42 -14.53 12.26
CA SER A 196 -12.17 -13.71 13.45
C SER A 196 -10.85 -14.08 14.12
N GLY A 197 -9.76 -13.38 13.75
CA GLY A 197 -8.43 -13.50 14.37
C GLY A 197 -7.41 -14.37 13.62
N PHE A 198 -7.78 -14.97 12.49
CA PHE A 198 -6.83 -15.69 11.63
C PHE A 198 -7.24 -15.61 10.16
N VAL A 199 -6.27 -15.90 9.29
CA VAL A 199 -6.41 -15.95 7.84
C VAL A 199 -5.86 -17.28 7.34
N VAL A 200 -6.55 -17.89 6.38
CA VAL A 200 -6.03 -19.00 5.59
C VAL A 200 -5.67 -18.45 4.21
N SER A 201 -4.40 -18.57 3.82
CA SER A 201 -3.90 -18.09 2.53
C SER A 201 -3.73 -19.25 1.56
N SER A 202 -4.09 -19.05 0.29
CA SER A 202 -3.80 -20.03 -0.76
C SER A 202 -2.31 -20.26 -1.01
N GLU A 203 -1.44 -19.42 -0.46
CA GLU A 203 0.02 -19.54 -0.56
C GLU A 203 0.64 -20.36 0.58
N ARG A 204 -0.12 -20.68 1.64
CA ARG A 204 0.42 -21.24 2.89
C ARG A 204 -0.52 -22.29 3.49
N ASP A 205 0.00 -23.47 3.82
CA ASP A 205 -0.77 -24.61 4.34
C ASP A 205 -0.97 -24.58 5.88
N TYR A 206 -1.00 -23.40 6.48
CA TYR A 206 -1.12 -23.22 7.93
C TYR A 206 -1.89 -21.95 8.30
N LEU A 207 -2.38 -21.90 9.54
CA LEU A 207 -3.13 -20.76 10.04
C LEU A 207 -2.24 -19.52 10.27
N LEU A 208 -2.67 -18.38 9.73
CA LEU A 208 -1.99 -17.09 9.91
C LEU A 208 -2.73 -16.28 10.97
N HIS A 209 -2.16 -16.15 12.17
CA HIS A 209 -2.77 -15.33 13.21
C HIS A 209 -2.63 -13.85 12.89
N VAL A 210 -3.72 -13.10 13.03
CA VAL A 210 -3.79 -11.68 12.72
C VAL A 210 -4.56 -10.94 13.80
N LEU A 211 -4.22 -9.67 14.03
CA LEU A 211 -5.01 -8.83 14.91
C LEU A 211 -6.37 -8.52 14.27
N PRO A 212 -7.52 -8.83 14.90
CA PRO A 212 -8.85 -8.63 14.30
C PRO A 212 -9.10 -7.20 13.81
N GLN A 213 -8.54 -6.21 14.52
CA GLN A 213 -8.64 -4.79 14.20
C GLN A 213 -8.10 -4.43 12.80
N ARG A 214 -7.16 -5.23 12.26
CA ARG A 214 -6.60 -5.02 10.91
C ARG A 214 -7.65 -5.20 9.82
N PHE A 215 -8.69 -5.99 10.08
CA PHE A 215 -9.75 -6.27 9.11
C PHE A 215 -11.06 -5.55 9.44
N ALA A 216 -11.04 -4.57 10.35
CA ALA A 216 -12.22 -3.80 10.71
C ALA A 216 -12.86 -3.08 9.50
N ILE A 217 -12.07 -2.70 8.50
CA ILE A 217 -12.56 -2.10 7.25
C ILE A 217 -13.51 -3.04 6.48
N LEU A 218 -13.30 -4.35 6.55
CA LEU A 218 -14.07 -5.35 5.82
C LEU A 218 -15.48 -5.56 6.40
N GLN A 219 -15.74 -4.99 7.58
CA GLN A 219 -17.02 -5.02 8.27
C GLN A 219 -17.78 -3.69 8.15
N GLN A 220 -17.27 -2.75 7.34
CA GLN A 220 -17.91 -1.46 7.09
C GLN A 220 -18.67 -1.51 5.75
N LEU A 221 -19.83 -0.86 5.70
CA LEU A 221 -20.60 -0.76 4.45
C LEU A 221 -19.79 0.02 3.41
N PRO A 222 -19.76 -0.40 2.13
CA PRO A 222 -19.01 0.30 1.08
C PRO A 222 -19.33 1.80 1.01
N MET A 223 -20.59 2.19 1.25
CA MET A 223 -20.99 3.60 1.30
C MET A 223 -20.30 4.42 2.39
N THR A 224 -19.97 3.82 3.53
CA THR A 224 -19.25 4.49 4.64
C THR A 224 -17.76 4.64 4.35
N LEU A 225 -17.21 3.77 3.51
CA LEU A 225 -15.81 3.78 3.07
C LEU A 225 -15.57 4.73 1.89
N ARG A 226 -16.64 5.13 1.20
CA ARG A 226 -16.58 6.03 0.05
C ARG A 226 -16.13 7.42 0.47
N SER A 227 -15.25 8.03 -0.31
CA SER A 227 -14.93 9.45 -0.19
C SER A 227 -16.20 10.28 -0.40
N GLN A 228 -16.33 11.39 0.31
CA GLN A 228 -17.37 12.38 -0.02
C GLN A 228 -17.02 13.14 -1.31
N ARG A 229 -15.75 13.12 -1.73
CA ARG A 229 -15.27 13.87 -2.90
C ARG A 229 -15.40 13.05 -4.18
N ILE A 230 -15.74 13.73 -5.27
CA ILE A 230 -15.78 13.13 -6.62
C ILE A 230 -14.38 12.91 -7.19
N LEU A 231 -13.44 13.79 -6.85
CA LEU A 231 -12.04 13.72 -7.28
C LEU A 231 -11.09 13.71 -6.09
N GLU A 232 -9.99 13.00 -6.26
CA GLU A 232 -8.87 13.02 -5.33
C GLU A 232 -7.69 13.72 -5.99
N PHE A 233 -7.28 14.81 -5.37
CA PHE A 233 -6.05 15.54 -5.70
C PHE A 233 -5.62 16.35 -4.48
N ASN A 234 -4.32 16.64 -4.38
CA ASN A 234 -3.81 17.59 -3.41
C ASN A 234 -3.65 18.96 -4.10
N PRO A 235 -4.43 19.99 -3.73
CA PRO A 235 -4.31 21.33 -4.30
C PRO A 235 -2.90 21.93 -4.23
N GLN A 236 -2.12 21.56 -3.19
CA GLN A 236 -0.76 22.06 -3.00
C GLN A 236 0.19 21.55 -4.09
N HIS A 237 -0.06 20.34 -4.60
CA HIS A 237 0.76 19.68 -5.62
C HIS A 237 0.35 20.06 -7.04
N LEU A 238 -0.75 20.80 -7.22
CA LEU A 238 -1.18 21.23 -8.54
C LEU A 238 -0.20 22.27 -9.11
N SER A 239 0.18 22.03 -10.36
CA SER A 239 1.02 22.92 -11.18
C SER A 239 0.28 23.45 -12.40
N ALA A 240 -0.82 22.82 -12.82
CA ALA A 240 -1.70 23.35 -13.85
C ALA A 240 -3.15 22.90 -13.65
N VAL A 241 -4.08 23.72 -14.13
CA VAL A 241 -5.51 23.45 -14.25
C VAL A 241 -5.90 23.70 -15.69
N VAL A 242 -6.59 22.75 -16.31
CA VAL A 242 -7.14 22.93 -17.65
C VAL A 242 -8.65 23.03 -17.54
N VAL A 243 -9.22 24.15 -17.98
CA VAL A 243 -10.66 24.33 -18.11
C VAL A 243 -11.00 24.21 -19.59
N ARG A 244 -11.81 23.23 -19.94
CA ARG A 244 -12.48 23.18 -21.24
C ARG A 244 -13.90 23.61 -21.04
N TYR A 245 -14.31 24.61 -21.80
CA TYR A 245 -15.70 25.03 -21.85
C TYR A 245 -16.13 25.09 -23.30
N ARG A 246 -17.14 24.28 -23.64
CA ARG A 246 -17.54 24.03 -25.03
C ARG A 246 -16.35 23.51 -25.87
N GLN A 247 -15.86 24.31 -26.80
CA GLN A 247 -14.75 23.96 -27.71
C GLN A 247 -13.47 24.76 -27.44
N GLN A 248 -13.39 25.46 -26.31
CA GLN A 248 -12.23 26.27 -25.96
C GLN A 248 -11.54 25.71 -24.72
N ASP A 249 -10.21 25.59 -24.83
CA ASP A 249 -9.34 25.12 -23.76
C ASP A 249 -8.56 26.30 -23.18
N TYR A 250 -8.63 26.43 -21.85
CA TYR A 250 -7.93 27.42 -21.05
C TYR A 250 -6.99 26.68 -20.13
N VAL A 251 -5.69 26.94 -20.24
CA VAL A 251 -4.66 26.27 -19.43
C VAL A 251 -4.10 27.27 -18.44
N PHE A 252 -4.35 27.07 -17.16
CA PHE A 252 -3.81 27.89 -16.08
C PHE A 252 -2.64 27.16 -15.45
N ALA A 253 -1.46 27.77 -15.39
CA ALA A 253 -0.26 27.19 -14.81
C ALA A 253 0.19 27.96 -13.56
N LYS A 254 0.65 27.23 -12.55
CA LYS A 254 1.17 27.79 -11.31
C LYS A 254 2.62 28.25 -11.51
N THR A 255 2.85 29.52 -11.19
CA THR A 255 4.13 30.23 -11.19
C THR A 255 4.51 30.66 -9.77
N SER A 256 5.62 31.38 -9.60
CA SER A 256 6.01 31.96 -8.31
C SER A 256 5.09 33.08 -7.81
N THR A 257 4.39 33.77 -8.71
CA THR A 257 3.49 34.89 -8.38
C THR A 257 2.02 34.48 -8.35
N GLY A 258 1.71 33.21 -8.66
CA GLY A 258 0.35 32.67 -8.66
C GLY A 258 0.00 31.90 -9.93
N TRP A 259 -1.29 31.83 -10.25
CA TRP A 259 -1.87 31.14 -11.39
C TRP A 259 -2.00 32.06 -12.61
N HIS A 260 -1.45 31.64 -13.74
CA HIS A 260 -1.46 32.41 -14.99
C HIS A 260 -2.01 31.58 -16.14
N GLU A 261 -2.80 32.19 -17.02
CA GLU A 261 -3.21 31.52 -18.25
C GLU A 261 -2.02 31.42 -19.23
N LYS A 262 -1.81 30.22 -19.77
CA LYS A 262 -0.81 29.96 -20.79
C LYS A 262 -1.26 30.63 -22.10
N ASN A 263 -0.44 31.51 -22.65
CA ASN A 263 -0.64 32.25 -23.90
C ASN A 263 -1.46 33.54 -23.82
N THR A 264 -1.68 34.12 -22.64
CA THR A 264 -2.24 35.48 -22.53
C THR A 264 -1.37 36.35 -21.63
N THR A 265 -1.37 37.66 -21.91
CA THR A 265 -0.75 38.68 -21.05
C THR A 265 -1.73 39.23 -20.01
N VAL A 266 -2.95 38.67 -19.95
CA VAL A 266 -4.00 39.10 -19.04
C VAL A 266 -3.76 38.42 -17.69
N ASP A 267 -3.46 39.24 -16.69
CA ASP A 267 -3.28 38.78 -15.32
C ASP A 267 -4.67 38.49 -14.73
N PHE A 268 -5.00 37.20 -14.57
CA PHE A 268 -6.24 36.82 -13.91
C PHE A 268 -6.07 37.03 -12.40
N SER A 269 -7.13 37.50 -11.72
CA SER A 269 -7.11 37.49 -10.26
C SER A 269 -6.88 36.06 -9.77
N ASN A 270 -5.73 35.82 -9.14
CA ASN A 270 -5.35 34.55 -8.53
C ASN A 270 -6.49 33.93 -7.70
N SER A 271 -7.32 34.77 -7.06
CA SER A 271 -8.46 34.33 -6.25
C SER A 271 -9.44 33.47 -7.05
N ILE A 272 -9.72 33.80 -8.31
CA ILE A 272 -10.76 33.13 -9.10
C ILE A 272 -10.37 31.68 -9.42
N ILE A 273 -9.11 31.46 -9.79
CA ILE A 273 -8.60 30.11 -10.07
C ILE A 273 -8.50 29.29 -8.78
N VAL A 274 -8.10 29.92 -7.68
CA VAL A 274 -8.08 29.28 -6.37
C VAL A 274 -9.50 28.87 -5.94
N ASP A 275 -10.49 29.76 -6.10
CA ASP A 275 -11.89 29.48 -5.81
C ASP A 275 -12.43 28.32 -6.68
N LEU A 276 -12.05 28.27 -7.96
CA LEU A 276 -12.41 27.17 -8.85
C LEU A 276 -11.81 25.84 -8.37
N ILE A 277 -10.53 25.83 -8.00
CA ILE A 277 -9.85 24.65 -7.46
C ILE A 277 -10.55 24.18 -6.18
N ASP A 278 -10.92 25.12 -5.30
CA ASP A 278 -11.62 24.81 -4.06
C ASP A 278 -13.04 24.30 -4.31
N GLN A 279 -13.78 24.85 -5.27
CA GLN A 279 -15.08 24.31 -5.68
C GLN A 279 -14.98 22.88 -6.21
N VAL A 280 -13.97 22.58 -7.03
CA VAL A 280 -13.75 21.20 -7.51
C VAL A 280 -13.32 20.28 -6.37
N ARG A 281 -12.52 20.78 -5.42
CA ARG A 281 -12.11 20.03 -4.21
C ARG A 281 -13.30 19.70 -3.32
N LEU A 282 -14.26 20.62 -3.24
CA LEU A 282 -15.48 20.52 -2.45
C LEU A 282 -16.63 19.88 -3.23
N ALA A 283 -16.42 19.46 -4.48
CA ALA A 283 -17.43 18.77 -5.27
C ALA A 283 -17.72 17.38 -4.65
N GLN A 284 -18.97 17.19 -4.21
CA GLN A 284 -19.39 16.02 -3.45
C GLN A 284 -20.39 15.17 -4.20
N PHE A 285 -20.55 13.92 -3.75
CA PHE A 285 -21.68 13.09 -4.14
C PHE A 285 -22.98 13.63 -3.53
N SER A 286 -24.06 13.65 -4.32
CA SER A 286 -25.41 13.98 -3.86
C SER A 286 -26.33 12.75 -3.93
N ASP A 287 -27.37 12.70 -3.11
CA ASP A 287 -28.40 11.65 -3.16
C ASP A 287 -29.14 11.64 -4.51
N SER A 288 -29.23 12.80 -5.16
CA SER A 288 -29.73 12.93 -6.52
C SER A 288 -28.67 12.46 -7.52
N THR A 289 -28.80 11.21 -7.98
CA THR A 289 -27.92 10.60 -8.97
C THR A 289 -28.70 10.19 -10.23
N LYS A 290 -28.04 10.22 -11.38
CA LYS A 290 -28.56 9.64 -12.63
C LYS A 290 -27.44 9.01 -13.46
N GLU A 291 -27.83 8.21 -14.44
CA GLU A 291 -26.88 7.68 -15.42
C GLU A 291 -26.17 8.83 -16.15
N ARG A 292 -24.88 8.63 -16.44
CA ARG A 292 -24.10 9.62 -17.18
C ARG A 292 -24.74 9.89 -18.55
N PRO A 293 -24.97 11.16 -18.92
CA PRO A 293 -25.49 11.48 -20.25
C PRO A 293 -24.57 10.95 -21.36
N SER A 294 -25.17 10.40 -22.41
CA SER A 294 -24.44 9.91 -23.59
C SER A 294 -23.83 11.03 -24.43
N ARG A 295 -24.37 12.25 -24.33
CA ARG A 295 -23.81 13.45 -24.98
C ARG A 295 -22.52 13.90 -24.30
N GLN A 296 -21.70 14.64 -25.06
CA GLN A 296 -20.50 15.28 -24.51
C GLN A 296 -20.86 16.25 -23.36
N ALA A 297 -19.96 16.34 -22.37
CA ALA A 297 -20.05 17.29 -21.27
C ALA A 297 -20.00 18.73 -21.78
N ASP A 298 -20.70 19.64 -21.12
CA ASP A 298 -20.71 21.06 -21.46
C ASP A 298 -19.37 21.73 -21.10
N GLY A 299 -18.67 21.15 -20.12
CA GLY A 299 -17.26 21.42 -19.90
C GLY A 299 -16.56 20.40 -19.00
N MET A 300 -15.27 20.68 -18.78
CA MET A 300 -14.34 19.87 -18.01
C MET A 300 -13.36 20.76 -17.25
N ILE A 301 -13.01 20.38 -16.02
CA ILE A 301 -11.82 20.88 -15.31
C ILE A 301 -10.88 19.70 -15.06
N ALA A 302 -9.65 19.78 -15.56
CA ALA A 302 -8.60 18.79 -15.35
C ALA A 302 -7.52 19.33 -14.40
N MET A 303 -7.18 18.55 -13.38
CA MET A 303 -6.21 18.92 -12.34
C MET A 303 -4.85 18.24 -12.60
N SER A 304 -3.78 19.02 -12.77
CA SER A 304 -2.46 18.47 -13.12
C SER A 304 -1.37 18.89 -12.15
N ILE A 305 -0.50 17.94 -11.81
CA ILE A 305 0.76 18.19 -11.07
C ILE A 305 1.89 18.67 -11.99
N SER A 306 1.71 18.61 -13.31
CA SER A 306 2.67 19.08 -14.31
C SER A 306 2.26 20.46 -14.85
N ARG A 307 3.23 21.33 -15.12
CA ARG A 307 3.00 22.61 -15.83
C ARG A 307 2.64 22.40 -17.31
N VAL A 308 2.94 21.23 -17.87
CA VAL A 308 2.53 20.81 -19.21
C VAL A 308 1.54 19.64 -19.03
N PRO A 309 0.23 19.93 -18.93
CA PRO A 309 -0.74 18.93 -18.55
C PRO A 309 -1.01 17.95 -19.71
N HIS A 310 -0.87 16.65 -19.43
CA HIS A 310 -1.43 15.60 -20.27
C HIS A 310 -2.87 15.34 -19.82
N ILE A 311 -3.82 16.09 -20.37
CA ILE A 311 -5.22 16.16 -19.91
C ILE A 311 -5.81 14.77 -19.68
N GLU A 312 -5.59 13.83 -20.61
CA GLU A 312 -6.16 12.48 -20.55
C GLU A 312 -5.77 11.67 -19.31
N LYS A 313 -4.61 11.98 -18.69
CA LYS A 313 -4.08 11.33 -17.49
C LYS A 313 -4.39 12.10 -16.20
N CYS A 314 -5.04 13.25 -16.31
CA CYS A 314 -5.37 14.08 -15.16
C CYS A 314 -6.71 13.65 -14.54
N PRO A 315 -6.89 13.77 -13.21
CA PRO A 315 -8.22 13.81 -12.60
C PRO A 315 -9.06 14.90 -13.26
N GLN A 316 -10.25 14.52 -13.74
CA GLN A 316 -11.13 15.38 -14.53
C GLN A 316 -12.52 15.42 -13.92
N LEU A 317 -13.01 16.63 -13.63
CA LEU A 317 -14.41 16.90 -13.29
C LEU A 317 -15.12 17.31 -14.57
N LEU A 318 -16.19 16.62 -14.91
CA LEU A 318 -17.05 16.91 -16.05
C LEU A 318 -18.37 17.45 -15.54
N TRP A 319 -19.00 18.38 -16.27
CA TRP A 319 -20.35 18.83 -15.96
C TRP A 319 -21.30 18.85 -17.17
N TRP A 320 -22.58 18.69 -16.88
CA TRP A 320 -23.70 18.75 -17.82
C TRP A 320 -24.80 19.63 -17.25
N VAL A 321 -25.32 20.54 -18.05
CA VAL A 321 -26.49 21.36 -17.75
C VAL A 321 -27.72 20.72 -18.42
N ASP A 322 -28.79 20.53 -17.67
CA ASP A 322 -30.04 20.00 -18.24
C ASP A 322 -31.02 21.11 -18.66
N ALA A 323 -32.18 20.71 -19.17
CA ALA A 323 -33.22 21.64 -19.65
C ALA A 323 -33.75 22.57 -18.54
N ASN A 324 -33.63 22.16 -17.27
CA ASN A 324 -34.03 22.92 -16.10
C ASN A 324 -32.90 23.80 -15.55
N GLN A 325 -31.79 23.95 -16.29
CA GLN A 325 -30.58 24.66 -15.87
C GLN A 325 -29.89 24.05 -14.65
N GLN A 326 -30.16 22.78 -14.31
CA GLN A 326 -29.48 22.10 -13.21
C GLN A 326 -28.13 21.56 -13.69
N VAL A 327 -27.11 21.69 -12.84
CA VAL A 327 -25.74 21.25 -13.14
C VAL A 327 -25.50 19.87 -12.53
N TRP A 328 -25.13 18.93 -13.37
CA TRP A 328 -24.78 17.56 -13.00
C TRP A 328 -23.27 17.36 -13.18
N ILE A 329 -22.60 16.76 -12.21
CA ILE A 329 -21.14 16.59 -12.22
C ILE A 329 -20.74 15.12 -12.07
N GLY A 330 -19.58 14.77 -12.63
CA GLY A 330 -19.01 13.43 -12.47
C GLY A 330 -17.53 13.41 -12.84
N SER A 331 -16.82 12.37 -12.40
CA SER A 331 -15.44 12.15 -12.84
C SER A 331 -15.42 11.56 -14.26
N LYS A 332 -14.30 11.73 -14.99
CA LYS A 332 -14.12 11.16 -16.34
C LYS A 332 -14.46 9.68 -16.45
N ASP A 333 -14.18 8.88 -15.42
CA ASP A 333 -14.37 7.43 -15.44
C ASP A 333 -15.68 6.99 -14.78
N SER A 334 -16.49 7.94 -14.28
CA SER A 334 -17.76 7.63 -13.64
C SER A 334 -18.84 7.25 -14.67
N ARG A 335 -19.63 6.23 -14.34
CA ARG A 335 -20.85 5.83 -15.05
C ARG A 335 -22.09 6.63 -14.60
N GLN A 336 -21.99 7.34 -13.48
CA GLN A 336 -23.06 8.12 -12.89
C GLN A 336 -22.64 9.59 -12.72
N VAL A 337 -23.64 10.47 -12.69
CA VAL A 337 -23.46 11.90 -12.40
C VAL A 337 -24.37 12.31 -11.24
N TYR A 338 -23.93 13.35 -10.54
CA TYR A 338 -24.52 13.81 -9.28
C TYR A 338 -24.96 15.26 -9.45
N LEU A 339 -26.10 15.63 -8.86
CA LEU A 339 -26.56 17.01 -8.87
C LEU A 339 -25.56 17.85 -8.07
N SER A 340 -25.08 18.94 -8.67
CA SER A 340 -24.14 19.86 -8.05
C SER A 340 -24.88 21.06 -7.47
N GLU A 341 -24.56 21.41 -6.23
CA GLU A 341 -24.95 22.69 -5.64
C GLU A 341 -24.16 23.86 -6.26
N VAL A 342 -22.96 23.56 -6.78
CA VAL A 342 -22.12 24.53 -7.47
C VAL A 342 -22.50 24.59 -8.94
N ASN A 343 -22.84 25.78 -9.41
CA ASN A 343 -23.08 26.04 -10.82
C ASN A 343 -21.75 26.33 -11.55
N PHE A 344 -21.02 25.26 -11.90
CA PHE A 344 -19.75 25.35 -12.63
C PHE A 344 -19.88 26.10 -13.97
N GLU A 345 -21.04 25.99 -14.63
CA GLU A 345 -21.35 26.72 -15.85
C GLU A 345 -21.29 28.25 -15.64
N LEU A 346 -21.93 28.77 -14.60
CA LEU A 346 -21.89 30.19 -14.25
C LEU A 346 -20.51 30.61 -13.75
N GLY A 347 -19.87 29.77 -12.93
CA GLY A 347 -18.52 30.01 -12.43
C GLY A 347 -17.54 30.26 -13.58
N ILE A 348 -17.47 29.34 -14.54
CA ILE A 348 -16.59 29.47 -15.71
C ILE A 348 -16.98 30.65 -16.59
N LYS A 349 -18.27 30.89 -16.85
CA LYS A 349 -18.70 32.09 -17.59
C LYS A 349 -18.21 33.38 -16.93
N GLY A 350 -18.20 33.45 -15.60
CA GLY A 350 -17.62 34.58 -14.85
C GLY A 350 -16.13 34.75 -15.12
N ILE A 351 -15.35 33.66 -15.11
CA ILE A 351 -13.91 33.68 -15.44
C ILE A 351 -13.70 34.21 -16.87
N LEU A 352 -14.50 33.71 -17.82
CA LEU A 352 -14.37 34.07 -19.24
C LEU A 352 -14.87 35.48 -19.55
N ALA A 353 -15.86 35.99 -18.81
CA ALA A 353 -16.35 37.34 -18.98
C ALA A 353 -15.33 38.41 -18.57
N ILE A 354 -14.40 38.10 -17.68
CA ILE A 354 -13.30 39.02 -17.31
C ILE A 354 -12.25 39.14 -18.44
N LYS A 355 -12.24 38.18 -19.38
CA LYS A 355 -11.31 38.14 -20.52
C LYS A 355 -11.72 39.07 -21.67
N HIS A 356 -12.99 39.48 -21.71
CA HIS A 356 -13.58 40.31 -22.76
C HIS A 356 -14.12 41.61 -22.18
#